data_AF-A0A5E3WHN0-F1
#
_entry.id   AF-A0A5E3WHN0-F1
#
_cell.length_a   1.000
_cell.length_b   1.000
_cell.length_c   1.000
_cell.angle_alpha   90.00
_cell.angle_beta   90.00
_cell.angle_gamma   90.00
#
_symmetry.space_group_name_H-M   'P 1'
#
loop_
_entity.id
_entity.type
_entity.pdbx_description
1 polymer ?
#
loop_
_entity_poly.entity_id
_entity_poly.type
_entity_poly.pdbx_seq_one_letter_code
_entity_poly.pdbx_strand_id
1 'polypeptide(L)'
;MVNWREAATERAELAGMEAMSLVLIGIYLHEMACSLKFDLRLMATARDGSSDSVLAKCVKATYLGCRHSVLIAAILELYMVFRSGRGAIPCYGIMKVSAGTAALSSTCCSALIAARTYDGRMELGCAHYNAFVVMLFSSYDTVSCFCTLTDESANLPNILALLVCDFVLLVCLLAGLYRWHHPTKGSRGFSLWSVLWMQGVLYLIIASVTEVPALVFLFLNLNTAMDIIFTRPLIVLLVLAATRFHRSLHAFTPNKPRHEFTDTIHFATVDVGASRSQTC
;
A
#
# COMPACT_ATOMS: atom_id res chain seq x y z
N MET A 1 18.57 -21.37 21.78
CA MET A 1 17.27 -21.22 21.11
C MET A 1 16.57 -20.03 21.75
N VAL A 2 16.06 -19.08 20.97
CA VAL A 2 15.36 -17.90 21.48
C VAL A 2 13.96 -18.31 21.93
N ASN A 3 13.52 -17.90 23.12
CA ASN A 3 12.15 -18.10 23.58
C ASN A 3 11.29 -16.92 23.12
N TRP A 4 10.53 -17.11 22.05
CA TRP A 4 9.70 -16.08 21.41
C TRP A 4 8.49 -15.64 22.25
N ARG A 5 8.10 -16.46 23.24
CA ARG A 5 6.96 -16.20 24.14
C ARG A 5 7.39 -15.71 25.52
N GLU A 6 8.68 -15.44 25.70
CA GLU A 6 9.17 -14.81 26.91
C GLU A 6 8.77 -13.33 26.93
N ALA A 7 8.19 -12.86 28.04
CA ALA A 7 7.66 -11.51 28.15
C ALA A 7 8.73 -10.40 27.95
N ALA A 8 10.01 -10.69 28.19
CA ALA A 8 11.09 -9.75 27.90
C ALA A 8 11.32 -9.61 26.39
N THR A 9 11.35 -10.74 25.66
CA THR A 9 11.47 -10.79 24.21
C THR A 9 10.29 -10.11 23.53
N GLU A 10 9.06 -10.45 23.94
CA GLU A 10 7.84 -9.88 23.35
C GLU A 10 7.79 -8.35 23.46
N ARG A 11 8.18 -7.78 24.61
CA ARG A 11 8.24 -6.32 24.77
C ARG A 11 9.30 -5.66 23.88
N ALA A 12 10.45 -6.30 23.71
CA ALA A 12 11.51 -5.79 22.84
C ALA A 12 11.07 -5.77 21.37
N GLU A 13 10.43 -6.86 20.90
CA GLU A 13 9.90 -6.94 19.53
C GLU A 13 8.74 -5.96 19.30
N LEU A 14 7.88 -5.76 20.30
CA LEU A 14 6.79 -4.78 20.22
C LEU A 14 7.33 -3.36 20.06
N ALA A 15 8.36 -2.98 20.82
CA ALA A 15 9.03 -1.69 20.68
C ALA A 15 9.70 -1.54 19.31
N GLY A 16 10.30 -2.61 18.77
CA GLY A 16 10.86 -2.62 17.42
C GLY A 16 9.80 -2.41 16.34
N MET A 17 8.66 -3.09 16.46
CA MET A 17 7.50 -2.93 15.58
C MET A 17 6.95 -1.49 15.62
N GLU A 18 6.82 -0.89 16.82
CA GLU A 18 6.37 0.50 16.98
C GLU A 18 7.33 1.47 16.32
N ALA A 19 8.64 1.32 16.53
CA ALA A 19 9.65 2.16 15.91
C ALA A 19 9.59 2.08 14.37
N MET A 20 9.46 0.86 13.83
CA MET A 20 9.30 0.66 12.39
C MET A 20 8.00 1.28 11.86
N SER A 21 6.87 1.15 12.56
CA SER A 21 5.61 1.81 12.16
C SER A 21 5.79 3.33 12.11
N LEU A 22 6.41 3.94 13.12
CA LEU A 22 6.65 5.39 13.13
C LEU A 22 7.51 5.85 11.96
N VAL A 23 8.54 5.08 11.58
CA VAL A 23 9.36 5.35 10.40
C VAL A 23 8.52 5.29 9.12
N LEU A 24 7.73 4.24 8.94
CA LEU A 24 6.86 4.06 7.77
C LEU A 24 5.79 5.15 7.67
N ILE A 25 5.19 5.53 8.80
CA ILE A 25 4.23 6.64 8.88
C ILE A 25 4.93 7.96 8.50
N GLY A 26 6.14 8.21 8.98
CA GLY A 26 6.93 9.38 8.61
C GLY A 26 7.21 9.45 7.10
N ILE A 27 7.64 8.33 6.50
CA ILE A 27 7.84 8.21 5.05
C ILE A 27 6.53 8.48 4.29
N TYR A 28 5.42 7.91 4.76
CA TYR A 28 4.11 8.09 4.14
C TYR A 28 3.62 9.56 4.21
N LEU A 29 3.78 10.21 5.37
CA LEU A 29 3.43 11.61 5.54
C LEU A 29 4.31 12.53 4.69
N HIS A 30 5.60 12.21 4.54
CA HIS A 30 6.49 12.93 3.63
C HIS A 30 6.00 12.80 2.18
N GLU A 31 5.66 11.59 1.73
CA GLU A 31 5.07 11.38 0.41
C GLU A 31 3.78 12.18 0.22
N MET A 32 2.91 12.17 1.23
CA MET A 32 1.66 12.93 1.27
C MET A 32 1.91 14.42 1.07
N ALA A 33 2.83 15.00 1.84
CA ALA A 33 3.20 16.40 1.71
C ALA A 33 3.73 16.74 0.32
N CYS A 34 4.62 15.91 -0.24
CA CYS A 34 5.21 16.14 -1.56
C CYS A 34 4.20 16.11 -2.70
N SER A 35 3.10 15.37 -2.56
CA SER A 35 2.13 15.18 -3.64
C SER A 35 0.74 15.77 -3.38
N LEU A 36 0.59 16.47 -2.27
CA LEU A 36 -0.62 17.23 -1.93
C LEU A 36 -1.06 18.17 -3.06
N LYS A 37 -0.11 18.82 -3.74
CA LYS A 37 -0.41 19.71 -4.88
C LYS A 37 -1.11 18.99 -6.04
N PHE A 38 -0.69 17.74 -6.32
CA PHE A 38 -1.33 16.92 -7.35
C PHE A 38 -2.74 16.52 -6.91
N ASP A 39 -2.89 16.09 -5.65
CA ASP A 39 -4.19 15.63 -5.13
C ASP A 39 -5.21 16.76 -5.06
N LEU A 40 -4.81 17.96 -4.61
CA LEU A 40 -5.65 19.15 -4.60
C LEU A 40 -6.11 19.53 -6.01
N ARG A 41 -5.22 19.43 -7.01
CA ARG A 41 -5.57 19.67 -8.41
C ARG A 41 -6.56 18.63 -8.92
N LEU A 42 -6.35 17.36 -8.60
CA LEU A 42 -7.23 16.27 -8.99
C LEU A 42 -8.63 16.44 -8.38
N MET A 43 -8.72 16.85 -7.12
CA MET A 43 -9.99 17.15 -6.45
C MET A 43 -10.68 18.39 -7.02
N ALA A 44 -9.93 19.45 -7.34
CA ALA A 44 -10.49 20.64 -7.98
C ALA A 44 -11.10 20.30 -9.36
N THR A 45 -10.40 19.52 -10.19
CA THR A 45 -10.93 19.07 -11.50
C THR A 45 -12.14 18.14 -11.38
N ALA A 46 -12.24 17.37 -10.29
CA ALA A 46 -13.43 16.56 -10.02
C ALA A 46 -14.66 17.42 -9.67
N ARG A 47 -14.46 18.60 -9.06
CA ARG A 47 -15.52 19.53 -8.66
C ARG A 47 -16.06 20.36 -9.82
N ASP A 48 -15.23 20.69 -10.81
CA ASP A 48 -15.59 21.54 -11.95
C ASP A 48 -16.53 20.87 -12.99
N GLY A 49 -17.12 19.71 -12.68
CA GLY A 49 -18.16 19.12 -13.52
C GLY A 49 -17.68 18.65 -14.90
N SER A 50 -16.40 18.33 -15.04
CA SER A 50 -15.83 17.82 -16.29
C SER A 50 -16.61 16.62 -16.83
N SER A 51 -16.74 16.55 -18.17
CA SER A 51 -17.33 15.46 -18.97
C SER A 51 -16.49 14.17 -18.90
N ASP A 52 -15.94 13.86 -17.75
CA ASP A 52 -15.16 12.65 -17.51
C ASP A 52 -16.08 11.44 -17.57
N SER A 53 -15.62 10.39 -18.26
CA SER A 53 -16.30 9.10 -18.27
C SER A 53 -16.46 8.56 -16.85
N VAL A 54 -17.49 7.73 -16.63
CA VAL A 54 -17.74 7.09 -15.33
C VAL A 54 -16.49 6.35 -14.84
N LEU A 55 -15.78 5.67 -15.74
CA LEU A 55 -14.52 4.99 -15.44
C LEU A 55 -13.45 5.95 -14.91
N ALA A 56 -13.27 7.12 -15.54
CA ALA A 56 -12.29 8.10 -15.09
C ALA A 56 -12.62 8.64 -13.69
N LYS A 57 -13.92 8.85 -13.38
CA LYS A 57 -14.38 9.24 -12.04
C LYS A 57 -14.13 8.13 -11.02
N CYS A 58 -14.41 6.88 -11.36
CA CYS A 58 -14.11 5.73 -10.51
C CYS A 58 -12.62 5.62 -10.20
N VAL A 59 -11.74 5.67 -11.22
CA VAL A 59 -10.29 5.58 -11.01
C VAL A 59 -9.78 6.73 -10.12
N LYS A 60 -10.27 7.95 -10.31
CA LYS A 60 -9.94 9.10 -9.44
C LYS A 60 -10.40 8.87 -8.01
N ALA A 61 -11.63 8.38 -7.82
CA ALA A 61 -12.17 8.07 -6.50
C ALA A 61 -11.40 6.94 -5.81
N THR A 62 -11.02 5.88 -6.53
CA THR A 62 -10.19 4.79 -6.01
C THR A 62 -8.80 5.27 -5.60
N TYR A 63 -8.17 6.13 -6.41
CA TYR A 63 -6.89 6.77 -6.08
C TYR A 63 -6.97 7.60 -4.81
N LEU A 64 -7.96 8.48 -4.69
CA LEU A 64 -8.15 9.28 -3.48
C LEU A 64 -8.52 8.39 -2.28
N GLY A 65 -9.35 7.37 -2.50
CA GLY A 65 -9.79 6.42 -1.49
C GLY A 65 -8.65 5.67 -0.83
N CYS A 66 -7.77 5.01 -1.61
CA CYS A 66 -6.62 4.28 -1.06
C CYS A 66 -5.71 5.19 -0.22
N ARG A 67 -5.53 6.42 -0.69
CA ARG A 67 -4.59 7.37 -0.11
C ARG A 67 -5.12 7.94 1.22
N HIS A 68 -6.39 8.31 1.27
CA HIS A 68 -6.97 8.84 2.50
C HIS A 68 -7.22 7.73 3.52
N SER A 69 -7.49 6.49 3.08
CA SER A 69 -7.66 5.38 4.01
C SER A 69 -6.37 5.03 4.76
N VAL A 70 -5.21 4.97 4.10
CA VAL A 70 -3.92 4.82 4.83
C VAL A 70 -3.63 6.02 5.72
N LEU A 71 -3.99 7.23 5.30
CA LEU A 71 -3.80 8.42 6.14
C LEU A 71 -4.60 8.31 7.44
N ILE A 72 -5.86 7.86 7.36
CA ILE A 72 -6.69 7.60 8.54
C ILE A 72 -6.05 6.51 9.40
N ALA A 73 -5.63 5.39 8.80
CA ALA A 73 -4.95 4.31 9.53
C ALA A 73 -3.70 4.80 10.26
N ALA A 74 -2.85 5.60 9.60
CA ALA A 74 -1.63 6.17 10.16
C ALA A 74 -1.91 7.13 11.32
N ILE A 75 -2.93 7.98 11.21
CA ILE A 75 -3.35 8.88 12.29
C ILE A 75 -3.84 8.07 13.51
N LEU A 76 -4.61 7.01 13.27
CA LEU A 76 -5.08 6.13 14.34
C LEU A 76 -3.95 5.37 15.01
N GLU A 77 -2.96 4.90 14.25
CA GLU A 77 -1.75 4.27 14.80
C GLU A 77 -0.94 5.25 15.66
N LEU A 78 -0.68 6.47 15.18
CA LEU A 78 -0.02 7.51 15.98
C LEU A 78 -0.80 7.80 17.27
N TYR A 79 -2.13 7.90 17.17
CA TYR A 79 -2.98 8.11 18.32
C TYR A 79 -2.86 6.98 19.35
N MET A 80 -2.82 5.72 18.91
CA MET A 80 -2.62 4.57 19.80
C MET A 80 -1.25 4.62 20.48
N VAL A 81 -0.17 4.87 19.73
CA VAL A 81 1.20 4.93 20.26
C VAL A 81 1.34 6.04 21.32
N PHE A 82 0.86 7.26 21.03
CA PHE A 82 0.98 8.38 21.96
C PHE A 82 0.05 8.29 23.18
N ARG A 83 -1.08 7.59 23.06
CA ARG A 83 -2.07 7.50 24.12
C ARG A 83 -1.92 6.25 25.00
N SER A 84 -1.19 5.22 24.53
CA SER A 84 -1.00 3.94 25.23
C SER A 84 -0.57 4.14 26.70
N GLY A 85 0.32 5.10 26.99
CA GLY A 85 0.78 5.39 28.36
C GLY A 85 -0.13 6.29 29.21
N ARG A 86 -1.30 6.75 28.72
CA ARG A 86 -2.11 7.81 29.38
C ARG A 86 -3.50 7.36 29.84
N GLY A 87 -3.84 6.07 29.77
CA GLY A 87 -5.08 5.52 30.34
C GLY A 87 -5.83 4.56 29.40
N ALA A 88 -7.04 4.19 29.78
CA ALA A 88 -7.86 3.24 29.02
C ALA A 88 -8.25 3.79 27.63
N ILE A 89 -7.90 3.06 26.58
CA ILE A 89 -8.23 3.37 25.19
C ILE A 89 -9.35 2.41 24.74
N PRO A 90 -10.38 2.87 24.00
CA PRO A 90 -11.34 1.99 23.35
C PRO A 90 -10.66 1.27 22.16
N CYS A 91 -9.76 0.32 22.47
CA CYS A 91 -8.96 -0.44 21.51
C CYS A 91 -9.80 -1.13 20.45
N TYR A 92 -10.91 -1.73 20.88
CA TYR A 92 -11.82 -2.43 19.98
C TYR A 92 -12.30 -1.55 18.82
N GLY A 93 -12.72 -0.31 19.09
CA GLY A 93 -13.19 0.60 18.04
C GLY A 93 -12.04 1.07 17.14
N ILE A 94 -10.92 1.47 17.73
CA ILE A 94 -9.80 2.06 16.99
C ILE A 94 -9.12 1.02 16.11
N MET A 95 -8.87 -0.19 16.61
CA MET A 95 -8.27 -1.26 15.83
C MET A 95 -9.20 -1.72 14.71
N LYS A 96 -10.52 -1.78 14.93
CA LYS A 96 -11.49 -2.06 13.86
C LYS A 96 -11.44 -1.03 12.74
N VAL A 97 -11.42 0.25 13.07
CA VAL A 97 -11.35 1.32 12.06
C VAL A 97 -9.99 1.31 11.36
N SER A 98 -8.89 1.13 12.09
CA SER A 98 -7.54 1.04 11.54
C SER A 98 -7.40 -0.14 10.57
N ALA A 99 -7.80 -1.34 10.98
CA ALA A 99 -7.76 -2.52 10.13
C ALA A 99 -8.72 -2.42 8.94
N GLY A 100 -9.91 -1.83 9.14
CA GLY A 100 -10.86 -1.62 8.05
C GLY A 100 -10.38 -0.62 7.00
N THR A 101 -9.74 0.47 7.44
CA THR A 101 -9.15 1.45 6.52
C THR A 101 -7.92 0.89 5.79
N ALA A 102 -7.10 0.07 6.45
CA ALA A 102 -6.03 -0.68 5.82
C ALA A 102 -6.54 -1.64 4.73
N ALA A 103 -7.57 -2.45 5.03
CA ALA A 103 -8.15 -3.37 4.08
C ALA A 103 -8.79 -2.66 2.88
N LEU A 104 -9.51 -1.56 3.13
CA LEU A 104 -10.06 -0.71 2.06
C LEU A 104 -8.94 -0.16 1.18
N SER A 105 -7.82 0.25 1.78
CA SER A 105 -6.67 0.75 1.03
C SER A 105 -6.07 -0.30 0.10
N SER A 106 -5.82 -1.50 0.63
CA SER A 106 -5.30 -2.63 -0.14
C SER A 106 -6.21 -2.95 -1.32
N THR A 107 -7.52 -3.03 -1.07
CA THR A 107 -8.53 -3.29 -2.11
C THR A 107 -8.49 -2.23 -3.21
N CYS A 108 -8.38 -0.95 -2.82
CA CYS A 108 -8.28 0.14 -3.77
C CYS A 108 -6.98 0.11 -4.58
N CYS A 109 -5.87 -0.36 -4.00
CA CYS A 109 -4.61 -0.58 -4.74
C CYS A 109 -4.79 -1.65 -5.83
N SER A 110 -5.34 -2.80 -5.47
CA SER A 110 -5.64 -3.88 -6.40
C SER A 110 -6.61 -3.40 -7.51
N ALA A 111 -7.61 -2.59 -7.16
CA ALA A 111 -8.55 -1.99 -8.12
C ALA A 111 -7.88 -1.00 -9.09
N LEU A 112 -6.94 -0.17 -8.64
CA LEU A 112 -6.17 0.75 -9.52
C LEU A 112 -5.34 0.01 -10.56
N ILE A 113 -4.87 -1.19 -10.22
CA ILE A 113 -4.08 -2.05 -11.09
C ILE A 113 -5.01 -2.77 -12.06
N ALA A 114 -6.10 -3.34 -11.57
CA ALA A 114 -7.14 -3.98 -12.38
C ALA A 114 -7.79 -3.02 -13.40
N ALA A 115 -7.91 -1.73 -13.07
CA ALA A 115 -8.42 -0.73 -14.00
C ALA A 115 -7.60 -0.63 -15.32
N ARG A 116 -6.36 -1.13 -15.34
CA ARG A 116 -5.48 -1.13 -16.52
C ARG A 116 -5.79 -2.28 -17.49
N THR A 117 -6.42 -3.34 -17.00
CA THR A 117 -6.79 -4.53 -17.78
C THR A 117 -8.27 -4.52 -18.16
N TYR A 118 -8.94 -3.38 -18.00
CA TYR A 118 -10.40 -3.29 -18.02
C TYR A 118 -11.00 -3.74 -19.37
N ASP A 119 -11.56 -4.94 -19.34
CA ASP A 119 -12.45 -5.49 -20.37
C ASP A 119 -13.76 -5.91 -19.68
N GLY A 120 -14.50 -4.94 -19.11
CA GLY A 120 -15.90 -5.00 -18.66
C GLY A 120 -16.37 -6.09 -17.68
N ARG A 121 -15.58 -7.13 -17.41
CA ARG A 121 -15.98 -8.36 -16.68
C ARG A 121 -15.42 -8.45 -15.27
N MET A 122 -14.69 -7.43 -14.85
CA MET A 122 -13.92 -7.43 -13.59
C MET A 122 -14.65 -6.75 -12.43
N GLU A 123 -15.97 -6.54 -12.57
CA GLU A 123 -16.84 -5.99 -11.53
C GLU A 123 -16.96 -6.92 -10.30
N LEU A 124 -16.58 -8.19 -10.40
CA LEU A 124 -16.88 -9.19 -9.38
C LEU A 124 -15.79 -9.36 -8.29
N GLY A 125 -14.55 -8.94 -8.56
CA GLY A 125 -13.41 -9.16 -7.65
C GLY A 125 -13.36 -8.21 -6.46
N CYS A 126 -13.61 -6.91 -6.68
CA CYS A 126 -13.54 -5.89 -5.63
C CYS A 126 -14.73 -5.92 -4.65
N ALA A 127 -15.87 -6.48 -5.07
CA ALA A 127 -17.06 -6.60 -4.24
C ALA A 127 -16.94 -7.70 -3.16
N HIS A 128 -16.19 -8.77 -3.43
CA HIS A 128 -16.08 -9.92 -2.51
C HIS A 128 -15.10 -9.71 -1.35
N TYR A 129 -14.10 -8.82 -1.49
CA TYR A 129 -13.10 -8.60 -0.44
C TYR A 129 -13.64 -7.80 0.75
N ASN A 130 -14.59 -6.88 0.52
CA ASN A 130 -15.15 -6.03 1.58
C ASN A 130 -15.98 -6.81 2.64
N ALA A 131 -16.41 -8.04 2.35
CA ALA A 131 -17.20 -8.83 3.29
C ALA A 131 -16.39 -9.41 4.46
N PHE A 132 -15.06 -9.56 4.32
CA PHE A 132 -14.23 -10.27 5.32
C PHE A 132 -13.63 -9.34 6.40
N VAL A 133 -13.64 -8.02 6.19
CA VAL A 133 -13.20 -7.00 7.16
C VAL A 133 -14.05 -6.99 8.45
N VAL A 134 -15.16 -7.74 8.48
CA VAL A 134 -16.17 -7.70 9.55
C VAL A 134 -15.81 -8.55 10.79
N MET A 135 -14.81 -9.44 10.73
CA MET A 135 -14.51 -10.41 11.82
C MET A 135 -13.17 -10.21 12.54
N LEU A 136 -12.83 -8.97 12.93
CA LEU A 136 -11.71 -8.74 13.85
C LEU A 136 -12.22 -8.53 15.28
N PHE A 137 -11.69 -9.29 16.23
CA PHE A 137 -11.88 -9.05 17.66
C PHE A 137 -10.58 -8.49 18.26
N SER A 138 -10.70 -7.53 19.18
CA SER A 138 -9.56 -6.91 19.85
C SER A 138 -9.92 -6.57 21.29
N SER A 139 -8.95 -6.75 22.18
CA SER A 139 -9.02 -6.42 23.59
C SER A 139 -7.82 -5.56 24.01
N TYR A 140 -8.00 -4.71 25.02
CA TYR A 140 -6.88 -3.96 25.62
C TYR A 140 -6.16 -4.84 26.63
N ASP A 141 -4.84 -5.00 26.50
CA ASP A 141 -4.02 -5.68 27.49
C ASP A 141 -3.44 -4.67 28.49
N THR A 142 -3.78 -4.86 29.78
CA THR A 142 -3.33 -4.02 30.88
C THR A 142 -1.89 -4.28 31.29
N VAL A 143 -1.32 -5.44 30.95
CA VAL A 143 0.06 -5.81 31.31
C VAL A 143 1.07 -5.22 30.33
N SER A 144 0.75 -5.24 29.04
CA SER A 144 1.59 -4.70 27.97
C SER A 144 1.27 -3.24 27.62
N CYS A 145 0.22 -2.67 28.22
CA CYS A 145 -0.31 -1.33 27.93
C CYS A 145 -0.59 -1.12 26.43
N PHE A 146 -0.99 -2.17 25.72
CA PHE A 146 -1.18 -2.15 24.27
C PHE A 146 -2.49 -2.82 23.87
N CYS A 147 -3.01 -2.47 22.69
CA CYS A 147 -4.21 -3.08 22.15
C CYS A 147 -3.84 -4.38 21.41
N THR A 148 -4.24 -5.54 21.92
CA THR A 148 -3.97 -6.83 21.28
C THR A 148 -5.15 -7.27 20.42
N LEU A 149 -4.86 -7.97 19.32
CA LEU A 149 -5.87 -8.71 18.57
C LEU A 149 -6.11 -10.05 19.27
N THR A 150 -7.38 -10.40 19.47
CA THR A 150 -7.76 -11.74 19.88
C THR A 150 -7.96 -12.61 18.63
N ASP A 151 -7.42 -13.84 18.65
CA ASP A 151 -7.45 -14.80 17.53
C ASP A 151 -6.80 -14.31 16.23
N GLU A 152 -5.50 -13.98 16.28
CA GLU A 152 -4.72 -13.59 15.10
C GLU A 152 -4.72 -14.64 13.98
N SER A 153 -4.80 -15.92 14.33
CA SER A 153 -4.94 -17.03 13.38
C SER A 153 -6.22 -16.94 12.53
N ALA A 154 -7.25 -16.24 13.00
CA ALA A 154 -8.46 -15.98 12.21
C ALA A 154 -8.20 -15.04 11.02
N ASN A 155 -7.08 -14.30 11.01
CA ASN A 155 -6.65 -13.47 9.89
C ASN A 155 -5.80 -14.19 8.85
N LEU A 156 -5.33 -15.41 9.13
CA LEU A 156 -4.59 -16.21 8.16
C LEU A 156 -5.35 -16.39 6.83
N PRO A 157 -6.65 -16.77 6.81
CA PRO A 157 -7.40 -16.88 5.56
C PRO A 157 -7.53 -15.54 4.84
N ASN A 158 -7.54 -14.41 5.55
CA ASN A 158 -7.58 -13.07 4.94
C ASN A 158 -6.30 -12.75 4.18
N ILE A 159 -5.15 -12.89 4.85
CA ILE A 159 -3.86 -12.59 4.23
C ILE A 159 -3.59 -13.55 3.07
N LEU A 160 -3.95 -14.83 3.23
CA LEU A 160 -3.84 -15.81 2.14
C LEU A 160 -4.74 -15.46 0.96
N ALA A 161 -6.00 -15.07 1.22
CA ALA A 161 -6.92 -14.64 0.17
C ALA A 161 -6.42 -13.40 -0.55
N LEU A 162 -5.87 -12.42 0.18
CA LEU A 162 -5.26 -11.22 -0.40
C LEU A 162 -4.08 -11.57 -1.32
N LEU A 163 -3.15 -12.41 -0.85
CA LEU A 163 -2.00 -12.87 -1.64
C LEU A 163 -2.45 -13.58 -2.92
N VAL A 164 -3.43 -14.48 -2.84
CA VAL A 164 -3.97 -15.18 -4.00
C VAL A 164 -4.65 -14.20 -4.96
N CYS A 165 -5.44 -13.25 -4.44
CA CYS A 165 -6.06 -12.22 -5.25
C CYS A 165 -5.02 -11.36 -5.97
N ASP A 166 -4.03 -10.83 -5.26
CA ASP A 166 -2.97 -9.99 -5.85
C ASP A 166 -2.15 -10.78 -6.87
N PHE A 167 -1.81 -12.05 -6.59
CA PHE A 167 -1.16 -12.93 -7.55
C PHE A 167 -2.00 -13.12 -8.84
N VAL A 168 -3.28 -13.45 -8.71
CA VAL A 168 -4.18 -13.64 -9.87
C VAL A 168 -4.33 -12.34 -10.66
N LEU A 169 -4.56 -11.21 -9.99
CA LEU A 169 -4.68 -9.90 -10.62
C LEU A 169 -3.41 -9.53 -11.40
N LEU A 170 -2.24 -9.79 -10.82
CA LEU A 170 -0.96 -9.52 -11.45
C LEU A 170 -0.70 -10.44 -12.65
N VAL A 171 -1.01 -11.72 -12.54
CA VAL A 171 -0.91 -12.66 -13.68
C VAL A 171 -1.85 -12.24 -14.80
N CYS A 172 -3.09 -11.86 -14.49
CA CYS A 172 -4.02 -11.34 -15.48
C CYS A 172 -3.50 -10.05 -16.14
N LEU A 173 -2.87 -9.15 -15.37
CA LEU A 173 -2.28 -7.93 -15.91
C LEU A 173 -1.10 -8.22 -16.83
N LEU A 174 -0.16 -9.06 -16.42
CA LEU A 174 0.98 -9.43 -17.23
C LEU A 174 0.52 -10.17 -18.49
N ALA A 175 -0.44 -11.09 -18.38
CA ALA A 175 -1.00 -11.79 -19.54
C ALA A 175 -1.73 -10.83 -20.50
N GLY A 176 -2.52 -9.89 -19.97
CA GLY A 176 -3.21 -8.87 -20.75
C GLY A 176 -2.24 -7.96 -21.49
N LEU A 177 -1.21 -7.46 -20.81
CA LEU A 177 -0.16 -6.67 -21.43
C LEU A 177 0.63 -7.48 -22.46
N TYR A 178 1.01 -8.71 -22.15
CA TYR A 178 1.75 -9.57 -23.06
C TYR A 178 0.95 -9.84 -24.34
N ARG A 179 -0.36 -10.06 -24.24
CA ARG A 179 -1.24 -10.21 -25.40
C ARG A 179 -1.32 -8.94 -26.25
N TRP A 180 -1.29 -7.77 -25.62
CA TRP A 180 -1.26 -6.46 -26.28
C TRP A 180 0.11 -6.10 -26.89
N HIS A 181 1.13 -6.94 -26.71
CA HIS A 181 2.44 -6.74 -27.33
C HIS A 181 2.39 -6.87 -28.87
N HIS A 182 1.42 -7.59 -29.44
CA HIS A 182 1.27 -7.74 -30.90
C HIS A 182 0.73 -6.45 -31.55
N PRO A 183 1.56 -5.66 -32.26
CA PRO A 183 1.18 -4.34 -32.71
C PRO A 183 0.46 -4.45 -34.05
N THR A 184 -0.87 -4.28 -34.07
CA THR A 184 -1.60 -4.03 -35.32
C THR A 184 -1.69 -2.54 -35.67
N LYS A 185 -1.36 -1.61 -34.76
CA LYS A 185 -1.41 -0.15 -35.02
C LYS A 185 -0.35 0.66 -34.26
N GLY A 186 0.72 1.04 -34.96
CA GLY A 186 1.51 2.27 -34.71
C GLY A 186 2.60 2.24 -33.61
N SER A 187 3.73 2.89 -33.91
CA SER A 187 4.92 3.06 -33.04
C SER A 187 4.67 3.71 -31.67
N ARG A 188 3.47 4.26 -31.42
CA ARG A 188 3.09 4.94 -30.16
C ARG A 188 2.64 3.97 -29.05
N GLY A 189 2.12 2.79 -29.39
CA GLY A 189 1.70 1.79 -28.40
C GLY A 189 2.87 1.18 -27.62
N PHE A 190 4.05 1.11 -28.25
CA PHE A 190 5.22 0.43 -27.70
C PHE A 190 5.81 1.13 -26.46
N SER A 191 5.84 2.48 -26.43
CA SER A 191 6.40 3.23 -25.30
C SER A 191 5.52 3.16 -24.04
N LEU A 192 4.20 3.24 -24.20
CA LEU A 192 3.26 3.13 -23.08
C LEU A 192 3.25 1.70 -22.50
N TRP A 193 3.30 0.70 -23.40
CA TRP A 193 3.36 -0.71 -23.02
C TRP A 193 4.59 -1.03 -22.17
N SER A 194 5.78 -0.58 -22.56
CA SER A 194 7.02 -0.84 -21.81
C SER A 194 6.99 -0.25 -20.40
N VAL A 195 6.39 0.93 -20.23
CA VAL A 195 6.28 1.57 -18.91
C VAL A 195 5.27 0.84 -18.03
N LEU A 196 4.10 0.49 -18.58
CA LEU A 196 3.08 -0.26 -17.86
C LEU A 196 3.61 -1.64 -17.43
N TRP A 197 4.40 -2.30 -18.30
CA TRP A 197 5.06 -3.58 -17.99
C TRP A 197 6.02 -3.44 -16.81
N MET A 198 6.91 -2.43 -16.86
CA MET A 198 7.88 -2.20 -15.78
C MET A 198 7.19 -1.87 -14.45
N GLN A 199 6.12 -1.06 -14.48
CA GLN A 199 5.34 -0.75 -13.27
C GLN A 199 4.63 -2.00 -12.72
N GLY A 200 4.08 -2.85 -13.58
CA GLY A 200 3.43 -4.10 -13.16
C GLY A 200 4.41 -5.08 -12.52
N VAL A 201 5.58 -5.27 -13.13
CA VAL A 201 6.65 -6.12 -12.58
C VAL A 201 7.18 -5.56 -11.26
N LEU A 202 7.39 -4.25 -11.16
CA LEU A 202 7.85 -3.61 -9.93
C LEU A 202 6.82 -3.76 -8.80
N TYR A 203 5.52 -3.59 -9.09
CA TYR A 203 4.46 -3.86 -8.11
C TYR A 203 4.52 -5.31 -7.62
N LEU A 204 4.66 -6.27 -8.53
CA LEU A 204 4.73 -7.69 -8.19
C LEU A 204 5.89 -8.00 -7.25
N ILE A 205 7.07 -7.43 -7.51
CA ILE A 205 8.23 -7.60 -6.64
C ILE A 205 7.94 -7.03 -5.24
N ILE A 206 7.41 -5.82 -5.16
CA ILE A 206 7.09 -5.17 -3.87
C ILE A 206 6.06 -5.97 -3.08
N ALA A 207 4.97 -6.40 -3.73
CA ALA A 207 3.94 -7.23 -3.12
C ALA A 207 4.54 -8.56 -2.62
N SER A 208 5.31 -9.26 -3.46
CA SER A 208 5.89 -10.56 -3.08
C SER A 208 6.88 -10.44 -1.90
N VAL A 209 7.72 -9.42 -1.89
CA VAL A 209 8.73 -9.19 -0.83
C VAL A 209 8.09 -8.81 0.51
N THR A 210 6.84 -8.33 0.51
CA THR A 210 6.14 -7.91 1.73
C THR A 210 5.10 -8.93 2.20
N GLU A 211 4.31 -9.50 1.28
CA GLU A 211 3.27 -10.48 1.61
C GLU A 211 3.82 -11.85 1.98
N VAL A 212 4.86 -12.34 1.30
CA VAL A 212 5.43 -13.67 1.59
C VAL A 212 5.98 -13.72 3.01
N PRO A 213 6.81 -12.75 3.48
CA PRO A 213 7.21 -12.72 4.87
C PRO A 213 6.03 -12.59 5.83
N ALA A 214 5.04 -11.73 5.55
CA ALA A 214 3.86 -11.58 6.40
C ALA A 214 3.12 -12.91 6.60
N LEU A 215 2.92 -13.68 5.53
CA LEU A 215 2.30 -14.98 5.60
C LEU A 215 3.15 -16.00 6.38
N VAL A 216 4.47 -16.00 6.17
CA VAL A 216 5.39 -16.90 6.88
C VAL A 216 5.38 -16.63 8.39
N PHE A 217 5.48 -15.36 8.81
CA PHE A 217 5.45 -15.01 10.23
C PHE A 217 4.11 -15.36 10.86
N LEU A 218 2.99 -15.03 10.20
CA LEU A 218 1.66 -15.39 10.69
C LEU A 218 1.44 -16.91 10.76
N PHE A 219 2.03 -17.69 9.85
CA PHE A 219 1.96 -19.15 9.88
C PHE A 219 2.80 -19.75 11.02
N LEU A 220 3.95 -19.15 11.32
CA LEU A 220 4.83 -19.61 12.41
C LEU A 220 4.24 -19.32 13.81
N ASN A 221 3.35 -18.33 13.95
CA ASN A 221 2.67 -17.97 15.19
C ASN A 221 3.66 -17.84 16.37
N LEU A 222 4.66 -16.96 16.17
CA LEU A 222 5.77 -16.80 17.12
C LEU A 222 5.30 -15.99 18.32
N ASN A 223 4.84 -14.77 18.05
CA ASN A 223 4.22 -13.84 18.98
C ASN A 223 3.45 -12.75 18.22
N THR A 224 2.59 -12.04 18.94
CA THR A 224 1.72 -10.97 18.43
C THR A 224 2.46 -9.93 17.58
N ALA A 225 3.65 -9.49 18.01
CA ALA A 225 4.40 -8.43 17.33
C ALA A 225 5.00 -8.93 16.00
N MET A 226 5.62 -10.11 16.01
CA MET A 226 6.26 -10.71 14.84
C MET A 226 5.24 -11.13 13.78
N ASP A 227 4.06 -11.60 14.20
CA ASP A 227 3.02 -12.06 13.29
C ASP A 227 2.45 -10.91 12.43
N ILE A 228 2.47 -9.67 12.93
CA ILE A 228 1.95 -8.48 12.22
C ILE A 228 3.04 -7.52 11.73
N ILE A 229 4.32 -7.81 11.97
CA ILE A 229 5.44 -6.90 11.68
C ILE A 229 5.50 -6.56 10.18
N PHE A 230 5.26 -7.52 9.29
CA PHE A 230 5.29 -7.29 7.84
C PHE A 230 3.97 -6.75 7.27
N THR A 231 2.88 -6.81 8.02
CA THR A 231 1.57 -6.28 7.58
C THR A 231 1.60 -4.76 7.43
N ARG A 232 2.30 -4.05 8.31
CA ARG A 232 2.43 -2.58 8.24
C ARG A 232 3.24 -2.10 7.02
N PRO A 233 4.47 -2.57 6.76
CA PRO A 233 5.21 -2.21 5.55
C PRO A 233 4.49 -2.66 4.28
N LEU A 234 3.81 -3.80 4.29
CA LEU A 234 2.96 -4.25 3.17
C LEU A 234 1.98 -3.16 2.74
N ILE A 235 1.10 -2.72 3.63
CA ILE A 235 0.05 -1.74 3.29
C ILE A 235 0.65 -0.42 2.80
N VAL A 236 1.66 0.09 3.51
CA VAL A 236 2.28 1.38 3.17
C VAL A 236 2.99 1.30 1.81
N LEU A 237 3.79 0.25 1.56
CA LEU A 237 4.55 0.12 0.32
C LEU A 237 3.66 -0.13 -0.89
N LEU A 238 2.61 -0.94 -0.76
CA LEU A 238 1.65 -1.17 -1.86
C LEU A 238 0.95 0.13 -2.26
N VAL A 239 0.53 0.93 -1.30
CA VAL A 239 -0.16 2.21 -1.54
C VAL A 239 0.78 3.24 -2.14
N LEU A 240 2.01 3.33 -1.63
CA LEU A 240 3.04 4.19 -2.22
C LEU A 240 3.31 3.81 -3.68
N ALA A 241 3.50 2.52 -3.97
CA ALA A 241 3.72 2.02 -5.31
C ALA A 241 2.53 2.33 -6.23
N ALA A 242 1.31 1.94 -5.84
CA ALA A 242 0.10 2.14 -6.64
C ALA A 242 -0.16 3.62 -6.96
N THR A 243 -0.04 4.50 -5.96
CA THR A 243 -0.26 5.94 -6.14
C THR A 243 0.85 6.62 -6.96
N ARG A 244 2.11 6.19 -6.81
CA ARG A 244 3.23 6.66 -7.65
C ARG A 244 3.05 6.23 -9.10
N PHE A 245 2.63 4.99 -9.34
CA PHE A 245 2.36 4.51 -10.71
C PHE A 245 1.18 5.26 -11.34
N HIS A 246 0.11 5.51 -10.58
CA HIS A 246 -1.01 6.31 -11.06
C HIS A 246 -0.58 7.73 -11.47
N ARG A 247 0.19 8.42 -10.62
CA ARG A 247 0.73 9.76 -10.95
C ARG A 247 1.67 9.76 -12.14
N SER A 248 2.55 8.75 -12.23
CA SER A 248 3.44 8.59 -13.37
C SER A 248 2.66 8.47 -14.67
N LEU A 249 1.59 7.66 -14.69
CA LEU A 249 0.68 7.54 -15.83
C LEU A 249 -0.04 8.84 -16.17
N HIS A 250 -0.50 9.58 -15.17
CA HIS A 250 -1.14 10.88 -15.39
C HIS A 250 -0.17 11.95 -15.92
N ALA A 251 1.14 11.79 -15.67
CA ALA A 251 2.17 12.68 -16.22
C ALA A 251 2.55 12.34 -17.67
N PHE A 252 2.21 11.14 -18.18
CA PHE A 252 2.42 10.80 -19.59
C PHE A 252 1.53 11.65 -20.49
N THR A 253 2.11 12.75 -20.99
CA THR A 253 1.51 13.58 -22.03
C THR A 253 2.06 13.13 -23.38
N PRO A 254 1.23 12.87 -24.42
CA PRO A 254 1.65 12.26 -25.69
C PRO A 254 2.63 13.09 -26.56
N ASN A 255 3.13 14.22 -26.06
CA ASN A 255 4.03 15.14 -26.76
C ASN A 255 5.42 15.31 -26.11
N LYS A 256 5.78 14.58 -25.05
CA LYS A 256 7.16 14.64 -24.50
C LYS A 256 8.06 13.55 -25.09
N PRO A 257 9.18 13.90 -25.77
CA PRO A 257 10.11 12.93 -26.34
C PRO A 257 10.89 12.16 -25.25
N ARG A 258 11.27 10.92 -25.60
CA ARG A 258 11.80 9.85 -24.75
C ARG A 258 12.93 10.23 -23.79
N HIS A 259 13.74 11.25 -24.11
CA HIS A 259 14.87 11.64 -23.27
C HIS A 259 14.47 12.36 -21.98
N GLU A 260 13.36 13.10 -21.96
CA GLU A 260 12.94 13.86 -20.78
C GLU A 260 12.29 12.97 -19.70
N PHE A 261 11.79 11.79 -20.08
CA PHE A 261 11.04 10.92 -19.17
C PHE A 261 11.96 10.05 -18.29
N THR A 262 13.12 9.65 -18.82
CA THR A 262 14.18 8.99 -18.04
C THR A 262 14.72 9.90 -16.94
N ASP A 263 14.81 11.21 -17.20
CA ASP A 263 15.20 12.21 -16.19
C ASP A 263 14.10 12.46 -15.13
N THR A 264 12.83 12.18 -15.43
CA THR A 264 11.74 12.39 -14.46
C THR A 264 11.53 11.22 -13.50
N ILE A 265 12.15 10.07 -13.75
CA ILE A 265 12.31 9.01 -12.75
C ILE A 265 13.67 9.21 -12.06
N HIS A 266 13.92 10.41 -11.53
CA HIS A 266 14.85 10.53 -10.42
C HIS A 266 14.22 9.79 -9.23
N PHE A 267 14.59 8.52 -9.07
CA PHE A 267 14.76 8.01 -7.71
C PHE A 267 15.59 9.06 -7.00
N ALA A 268 15.13 9.53 -5.84
CA ALA A 268 15.94 10.42 -5.02
C ALA A 268 17.24 9.67 -4.73
N THR A 269 18.26 9.92 -5.55
CA THR A 269 19.62 9.51 -5.27
C THR A 269 19.94 10.30 -4.03
N VAL A 270 19.93 9.61 -2.89
CA VAL A 270 20.50 10.13 -1.65
C VAL A 270 21.89 10.58 -2.02
N ASP A 271 22.09 11.89 -2.05
CA ASP A 271 23.37 12.51 -2.37
C ASP A 271 24.29 12.18 -1.19
N VAL A 272 24.94 11.02 -1.26
CA VAL A 272 25.95 10.61 -0.28
C VAL A 272 27.13 11.52 -0.54
N GLY A 273 27.21 12.57 0.27
CA GLY A 273 28.08 13.73 0.08
C GLY A 273 29.47 13.37 -0.44
N ALA A 274 29.82 13.98 -1.56
CA ALA A 274 31.17 13.93 -2.10
C ALA A 274 32.15 14.57 -1.10
N SER A 275 33.16 13.78 -0.71
CA SER A 275 34.30 14.18 0.10
C SER A 275 34.99 15.40 -0.51
N ARG A 276 34.96 16.54 0.19
CA ARG A 276 35.79 17.70 -0.15
C ARG A 276 37.26 17.33 0.00
N SER A 277 37.95 17.10 -1.12
CA SER A 277 39.40 17.17 -1.17
C SER A 277 39.84 18.62 -1.01
N GLN A 278 40.65 18.84 0.03
CA GLN A 278 41.46 20.05 0.21
C GLN A 278 42.29 20.31 -1.04
N THR A 279 42.41 21.58 -1.44
CA THR A 279 43.62 22.10 -2.08
C THR A 279 43.72 23.61 -1.83
N CYS A 280 44.84 23.98 -1.21
CA CYS A 280 45.48 25.29 -0.96
C CYS A 280 44.62 26.46 -0.45
#